data_AF-A0AAW7KPI2-F1
#
_entry.id   AF-A0AAW7KPI2-F1
#
_cell.length_a   1.000
_cell.length_b   1.000
_cell.length_c   1.000
_cell.angle_alpha   90.00
_cell.angle_beta   90.00
_cell.angle_gamma   90.00
#
_symmetry.space_group_name_H-M   'P 1'
#
loop_
_entity.id
_entity.type
_entity.pdbx_description
1 polymer ?
#
loop_
_entity_poly.entity_id
_entity_poly.type
_entity_poly.pdbx_seq_one_letter_code
_entity_poly.pdbx_strand_id
1 'polypeptide(L)'
;MDRIYLKDAYIVSVYDYKEFEKIFLGEFLSGGVIEDETFRFRPFQQIVTSKIVSKSADEDKLEIYTHSGSCYVIDADHKLIDISFVELVVMRAGAYSADRVLEMREQLKSQNKSH
;
A
#
# COMPACT_ATOMS: atom_id res chain seq x y z
N MET A 1 2.75 10.20 -19.63
CA MET A 1 1.69 10.02 -18.61
C MET A 1 2.26 10.59 -17.34
N ASP A 2 1.57 11.52 -16.70
CA ASP A 2 2.05 12.16 -15.48
C ASP A 2 2.23 11.11 -14.37
N ARG A 3 3.31 11.25 -13.61
CA ARG A 3 3.78 10.28 -12.61
C ARG A 3 3.69 10.82 -11.19
N ILE A 4 3.55 9.89 -10.25
CA ILE A 4 3.60 10.15 -8.81
C ILE A 4 4.72 9.32 -8.22
N TYR A 5 5.69 9.97 -7.60
CA TYR A 5 6.86 9.33 -7.02
C TYR A 5 6.62 9.11 -5.53
N LEU A 6 6.75 7.85 -5.07
CA LEU A 6 6.61 7.50 -3.67
C LEU A 6 7.92 6.98 -3.10
N LYS A 7 8.17 7.30 -1.83
CA LYS A 7 9.19 6.67 -0.99
C LYS A 7 8.57 5.78 0.06
N ASP A 8 9.41 4.98 0.72
CA ASP A 8 9.01 4.08 1.81
C ASP A 8 7.83 3.20 1.38
N ALA A 9 7.88 2.75 0.12
CA ALA A 9 6.74 2.17 -0.56
C ALA A 9 6.56 0.69 -0.21
N TYR A 10 5.29 0.31 -0.10
CA TYR A 10 4.83 -1.05 0.13
C TYR A 10 3.89 -1.45 -0.99
N ILE A 11 4.17 -2.58 -1.64
CA ILE A 11 3.10 -3.31 -2.33
C ILE A 11 2.40 -4.18 -1.29
N VAL A 12 1.10 -3.94 -1.14
CA VAL A 12 0.26 -4.59 -0.13
C VAL A 12 -0.65 -5.62 -0.79
N SER A 13 -0.48 -6.88 -0.43
CA SER A 13 -1.36 -7.99 -0.81
C SER A 13 -2.52 -8.03 0.17
N VAL A 14 -3.74 -7.84 -0.33
CA VAL A 14 -4.93 -7.73 0.52
C VAL A 14 -5.72 -9.02 0.47
N TYR A 15 -6.05 -9.53 1.65
CA TYR A 15 -6.86 -10.73 1.83
C TYR A 15 -8.09 -10.45 2.69
N ASP A 16 -9.17 -11.14 2.39
CA ASP A 16 -10.37 -11.18 3.22
C ASP A 16 -10.59 -12.60 3.76
N TYR A 17 -11.21 -12.69 4.92
CA TYR A 17 -11.56 -13.96 5.54
C TYR A 17 -13.08 -14.09 5.58
N LYS A 18 -13.64 -14.85 4.65
CA LYS A 18 -15.08 -15.17 4.62
C LYS A 18 -15.25 -16.67 4.75
N GLU A 19 -16.14 -17.10 5.63
CA GLU A 19 -16.51 -18.52 5.78
C GLU A 19 -15.29 -19.46 5.94
N PHE A 20 -14.28 -19.01 6.69
CA PHE A 20 -13.00 -19.71 6.92
C PHE A 20 -12.06 -19.83 5.70
N GLU A 21 -12.40 -19.20 4.57
CA GLU A 21 -11.52 -19.12 3.41
C GLU A 21 -10.75 -17.79 3.36
N LYS A 22 -9.44 -17.87 3.11
CA LYS A 22 -8.58 -16.70 2.84
C LYS A 22 -8.68 -16.34 1.36
N ILE A 23 -9.41 -15.29 1.04
CA ILE A 23 -9.67 -14.84 -0.34
C ILE A 23 -8.69 -13.72 -0.68
N PHE A 24 -7.95 -13.87 -1.77
CA PHE A 24 -7.10 -12.79 -2.29
C PHE A 24 -7.95 -11.75 -3.01
N LEU A 25 -7.89 -10.50 -2.54
CA LEU A 25 -8.64 -9.39 -3.13
C LEU A 25 -7.82 -8.63 -4.16
N GLY A 26 -6.50 -8.62 -4.05
CA GLY A 26 -5.60 -7.94 -4.99
C GLY A 26 -4.41 -7.26 -4.32
N GLU A 27 -3.56 -6.67 -5.16
CA GLU A 27 -2.44 -5.84 -4.72
C GLU A 27 -2.80 -4.35 -4.80
N PHE A 28 -2.27 -3.58 -3.87
CA PHE A 28 -2.37 -2.12 -3.82
C PHE A 28 -0.99 -1.55 -3.52
N LEU A 29 -0.81 -0.25 -3.72
CA LEU A 29 0.41 0.46 -3.37
C LEU A 29 0.14 1.40 -2.19
N SER A 30 1.07 1.46 -1.25
CA SER A 30 1.10 2.46 -0.18
C SER A 30 2.47 3.09 -0.11
N GLY A 31 2.55 4.38 0.22
CA GLY A 31 3.82 5.09 0.36
C GLY A 31 3.62 6.57 0.62
N GLY A 32 4.72 7.25 0.93
CA GLY A 32 4.76 8.70 1.11
C GLY A 32 5.08 9.41 -0.20
N VAL A 33 4.26 10.39 -0.58
CA VAL A 33 4.48 11.19 -1.80
C VAL A 33 5.75 12.02 -1.68
N ILE A 34 6.62 11.94 -2.69
CA ILE A 34 7.79 12.81 -2.84
C ILE A 34 7.52 13.89 -3.87
N GLU A 35 6.98 13.49 -5.02
CA GLU A 35 6.66 14.36 -6.13
C GLU A 35 5.39 13.86 -6.83
N ASP A 36 4.57 14.79 -7.31
CA ASP A 36 3.32 14.49 -7.99
C ASP A 36 3.13 15.44 -9.17
N GLU A 37 3.39 14.93 -10.37
CA GLU A 37 3.23 15.65 -11.64
C GLU A 37 1.75 15.93 -11.96
N THR A 38 0.81 15.25 -11.29
CA THR A 38 -0.65 15.43 -11.44
C THR A 38 -1.23 16.50 -10.51
N PHE A 39 -0.45 17.02 -9.56
CA PHE A 39 -0.87 17.99 -8.55
C PHE A 39 -2.06 17.55 -7.67
N ARG A 40 -2.26 16.24 -7.49
CA ARG A 40 -3.37 15.67 -6.71
C ARG A 40 -3.04 15.53 -5.22
N PHE A 41 -1.77 15.34 -4.88
CA PHE A 41 -1.30 15.02 -3.55
C PHE A 41 -0.28 16.03 -3.05
N ARG A 42 -0.24 16.20 -1.73
CA ARG A 42 0.76 17.06 -1.08
C ARG A 42 2.07 16.28 -0.87
N PRO A 43 3.23 16.97 -0.87
CA PRO A 43 4.48 16.36 -0.43
C PRO A 43 4.34 15.73 0.96
N PHE A 44 4.94 14.55 1.12
CA PHE A 44 4.93 13.70 2.33
C PHE A 44 3.55 13.14 2.72
N GLN A 45 2.51 13.37 1.93
CA GLN A 45 1.22 12.74 2.16
C GLN A 45 1.34 11.22 2.05
N GLN A 46 0.87 10.51 3.07
CA GLN A 46 0.72 9.06 3.01
C GLN A 46 -0.51 8.73 2.17
N ILE A 47 -0.33 7.84 1.19
CA ILE A 47 -1.40 7.41 0.31
C ILE A 47 -1.52 5.91 0.26
N VAL A 48 -2.70 5.46 -0.14
CA VAL A 48 -2.98 4.10 -0.58
C VAL A 48 -3.72 4.20 -1.90
N THR A 49 -3.25 3.49 -2.91
CA THR A 49 -3.77 3.59 -4.26
C THR A 49 -5.05 2.79 -4.44
N SER A 50 -5.62 2.86 -5.66
CA SER A 50 -6.51 1.80 -6.13
C SER A 50 -5.71 0.53 -6.46
N LYS A 51 -6.41 -0.54 -6.83
CA LYS A 51 -5.81 -1.84 -7.14
C LYS A 51 -4.73 -1.70 -8.23
N ILE A 52 -3.60 -2.36 -8.05
CA ILE A 52 -2.56 -2.48 -9.08
C ILE A 52 -3.10 -3.36 -10.21
N VAL A 53 -2.91 -2.91 -11.45
CA VAL A 53 -3.26 -3.66 -12.66
C VAL A 53 -2.04 -4.18 -13.39
N SER A 54 -0.92 -3.44 -13.37
CA SER A 54 0.34 -3.89 -13.94
C SER A 54 1.53 -3.19 -13.29
N LYS A 55 2.71 -3.79 -13.46
CA LYS A 55 3.98 -3.30 -12.97
C LYS A 55 5.00 -3.40 -14.11
N SER A 56 5.87 -2.41 -14.27
CA SER A 56 6.96 -2.42 -15.23
C SER A 56 8.25 -2.03 -14.54
N ALA A 57 9.28 -2.88 -14.62
CA ALA A 57 10.59 -2.54 -14.08
C ALA A 57 11.34 -1.64 -15.06
N ASP A 58 11.95 -0.58 -14.53
CA ASP A 58 12.82 0.34 -15.27
C ASP A 58 14.05 0.62 -14.41
N GLU A 59 15.16 -0.04 -14.73
CA GLU A 59 16.41 -0.01 -13.97
C GLU A 59 16.22 -0.25 -12.45
N ASP A 60 16.42 0.79 -11.64
CA ASP A 60 16.31 0.79 -10.18
C ASP A 60 14.91 1.22 -9.69
N LYS A 61 13.95 1.36 -10.60
CA LYS A 61 12.57 1.77 -10.33
C LYS A 61 11.55 0.72 -10.76
N LEU A 62 10.37 0.85 -10.19
CA LEU A 62 9.19 0.12 -10.57
C LEU A 62 8.06 1.11 -10.87
N GLU A 63 7.60 1.09 -12.12
CA GLU A 63 6.37 1.78 -12.52
C GLU A 63 5.17 0.90 -12.21
N ILE A 64 4.17 1.48 -11.55
CA ILE A 64 2.96 0.81 -11.11
C ILE A 64 1.76 1.51 -11.72
N TYR A 65 0.99 0.75 -12.47
CA TYR A 65 -0.25 1.20 -13.08
C TYR A 65 -1.41 0.67 -12.25
N THR A 66 -2.35 1.56 -11.96
CA THR A 66 -3.48 1.25 -11.08
C THR A 66 -4.81 1.31 -11.83
N HIS A 67 -5.83 0.64 -11.31
CA HIS A 67 -7.16 0.57 -11.90
C HIS A 67 -7.80 1.95 -12.11
N SER A 68 -7.45 2.95 -11.29
CA SER A 68 -7.87 4.34 -11.49
C SER A 68 -7.15 5.06 -12.65
N GLY A 69 -6.30 4.36 -13.41
CA GLY A 69 -5.53 4.93 -14.50
C GLY A 69 -4.42 5.87 -14.03
N SER A 70 -3.87 5.66 -12.84
CA SER A 70 -2.72 6.45 -12.33
C SER A 70 -1.43 5.65 -12.43
N CYS A 71 -0.33 6.34 -12.71
CA CYS A 71 1.02 5.80 -12.74
C CYS A 71 1.79 6.27 -11.50
N TYR A 72 2.35 5.33 -10.76
CA TYR A 72 3.19 5.59 -9.60
C TYR A 72 4.59 5.02 -9.86
N VAL A 73 5.61 5.70 -9.37
CA VAL A 73 7.01 5.26 -9.47
C VAL A 73 7.55 5.08 -8.07
N ILE A 74 8.13 3.91 -7.82
CA ILE A 74 8.78 3.57 -6.55
C ILE A 74 10.16 2.97 -6.80
N ASP A 75 10.98 2.91 -5.77
CA ASP A 75 12.26 2.20 -5.84
C ASP A 75 12.04 0.69 -6.00
N ALA A 76 12.94 0.03 -6.73
CA ALA A 76 12.88 -1.41 -6.96
C ALA A 76 13.01 -2.20 -5.65
N ASP A 77 13.66 -1.66 -4.61
CA ASP A 77 13.83 -2.24 -3.28
C ASP A 77 12.63 -2.04 -2.33
N HIS A 78 11.45 -1.77 -2.89
CA HIS A 78 10.19 -1.69 -2.17
C HIS A 78 9.88 -2.92 -1.30
N LYS A 79 9.04 -2.70 -0.30
CA LYS A 79 8.63 -3.74 0.65
C LYS A 79 7.35 -4.44 0.19
N LEU A 80 7.22 -5.72 0.56
CA LEU A 80 6.04 -6.54 0.29
C LEU A 80 5.40 -6.97 1.60
N ILE A 81 4.10 -6.74 1.76
CA ILE A 81 3.38 -7.13 2.99
C ILE A 81 1.99 -7.68 2.69
N ASP A 82 1.54 -8.57 3.58
CA ASP A 82 0.17 -9.06 3.61
C ASP A 82 -0.65 -8.27 4.64
N ILE A 83 -1.84 -7.80 4.22
CA ILE A 83 -2.81 -7.14 5.08
C ILE A 83 -4.22 -7.70 4.87
N SER A 84 -5.05 -7.58 5.90
CA SER A 84 -6.48 -7.85 5.83
C SER A 84 -7.23 -6.73 5.12
N PHE A 85 -8.43 -7.03 4.64
CA PHE A 85 -9.33 -6.01 4.09
C PHE A 85 -9.65 -4.89 5.10
N VAL A 86 -9.81 -5.23 6.38
CA VAL A 86 -10.04 -4.24 7.44
C VAL A 86 -8.84 -3.30 7.59
N GLU A 87 -7.62 -3.84 7.57
CA GLU A 87 -6.40 -3.04 7.61
C GLU A 87 -6.27 -2.11 6.39
N LEU A 88 -6.64 -2.58 5.19
CA LEU A 88 -6.70 -1.72 4.00
C LEU A 88 -7.67 -0.55 4.21
N VAL A 89 -8.86 -0.79 4.76
CA VAL A 89 -9.85 0.27 5.04
C VAL A 89 -9.28 1.31 6.01
N VAL A 90 -8.59 0.86 7.06
CA VAL A 90 -7.92 1.73 8.04
C VAL A 90 -6.83 2.58 7.39
N MET A 91 -5.99 1.99 6.53
CA MET A 91 -4.95 2.75 5.81
C MET A 91 -5.57 3.78 4.86
N ARG A 92 -6.65 3.42 4.14
CA ARG A 92 -7.33 4.32 3.18
C ARG A 92 -8.06 5.48 3.82
N ALA A 93 -8.45 5.39 5.09
CA ALA A 93 -8.99 6.51 5.84
C ALA A 93 -7.95 7.63 6.08
N GLY A 94 -6.68 7.42 5.69
CA GLY A 94 -5.60 8.41 5.75
C GLY A 94 -4.96 8.56 7.12
N ALA A 95 -5.32 7.71 8.09
CA ALA A 95 -4.85 7.83 9.46
C ALA A 95 -3.51 7.11 9.72
N TYR A 96 -3.14 6.12 8.90
CA TYR A 96 -2.02 5.22 9.22
C TYR A 96 -1.24 4.76 7.99
N SER A 97 0.09 4.77 8.10
CA SER A 97 0.99 4.13 7.14
C SER A 97 0.93 2.59 7.28
N ALA A 98 1.48 1.90 6.27
CA ALA A 98 1.65 0.44 6.32
C ALA A 98 2.42 0.00 7.57
N ASP A 99 3.53 0.65 7.90
CA ASP A 99 4.32 0.39 9.11
C ASP A 99 3.49 0.49 10.39
N ARG A 100 2.69 1.55 10.50
CA ARG A 100 1.89 1.79 11.71
C ARG A 100 0.80 0.73 11.88
N VAL A 101 0.20 0.28 10.79
CA VAL A 101 -0.77 -0.82 10.84
C VAL A 101 -0.11 -2.14 11.27
N LEU A 102 1.10 -2.43 10.78
CA LEU A 102 1.86 -3.62 11.21
C LEU A 102 2.23 -3.55 12.69
N GLU A 103 2.64 -2.38 13.19
CA GLU A 103 2.92 -2.17 14.61
C GLU A 103 1.68 -2.44 15.48
N MET A 104 0.53 -1.88 15.10
CA MET A 104 -0.75 -2.10 15.79
C MET A 104 -1.15 -3.57 15.80
N ARG A 105 -0.95 -4.28 14.68
CA ARG A 105 -1.21 -5.72 14.57
C ARG A 105 -0.37 -6.51 15.59
N GLU A 106 0.92 -6.23 15.69
CA GLU A 106 1.80 -6.95 16.62
C GLU A 106 1.48 -6.64 18.09
N GLN A 107 1.09 -5.39 18.41
CA GLN A 107 0.61 -5.02 19.74
C GLN A 107 -0.66 -5.75 20.14
N LEU A 108 -1.62 -5.94 19.23
CA LEU A 108 -2.83 -6.69 19.51
C LEU A 108 -2.56 -8.20 19.70
N LYS A 109 -1.62 -8.76 18.93
CA LYS A 109 -1.19 -10.16 19.11
C LYS A 109 -0.53 -10.39 20.48
N SER A 110 0.27 -9.45 20.97
CA SER A 110 0.94 -9.60 22.28
C SER A 110 -0.03 -9.48 23.44
N GLN A 111 -1.05 -8.62 23.34
CA GLN A 111 -2.13 -8.53 24.32
C GLN A 111 -2.93 -9.83 24.41
N ASN A 112 -3.30 -10.42 23.26
CA ASN A 112 -4.05 -11.68 23.23
C ASN A 112 -3.28 -12.91 23.74
N LYS A 113 -1.94 -12.84 23.83
CA LYS A 113 -1.10 -13.91 24.41
C LYS A 113 -0.95 -13.81 25.94
N SER A 114 -1.38 -12.70 26.53
CA SER A 114 -1.22 -12.42 27.97
C SER A 114 -2.48 -12.79 28.79
N HIS A 115 -3.45 -13.44 28.15
CA HIS A 115 -4.67 -14.00 28.73
C HIS A 115 -4.79 -15.48 28.39
#